data_AF-A0A0P9F9M3-F1
#
_entry.id   AF-A0A0P9F9M3-F1
#
_cell.length_a   1.000
_cell.length_b   1.000
_cell.length_c   1.000
_cell.angle_alpha   90.00
_cell.angle_beta   90.00
_cell.angle_gamma   90.00
#
_symmetry.space_group_name_H-M   'P 1'
#
loop_
_entity.id
_entity.type
_entity.pdbx_description
1 polymer ?
#
loop_
_entity_poly.entity_id
_entity_poly.type
_entity_poly.pdbx_seq_one_letter_code
_entity_poly.pdbx_strand_id
1 'polypeptide(L)' 'QGHELQRCLESPAKYLLLVRWERLEDHTLGFRGSPEYQEWKRLLHHFYDPFPTVEHFTAVEL' A
#
# COMPACT_ATOMS: atom_id res chain seq x y z
N GLN A 1 14.21 -3.43 0.12
CA GLN A 1 13.16 -3.05 -0.85
C GLN A 1 12.25 -4.26 -1.02
N GLY A 2 11.04 -4.23 -0.47
CA GLY A 2 10.16 -5.40 -0.43
C GLY A 2 8.70 -5.01 -0.23
N HIS A 3 7.82 -5.85 -0.74
CA HIS A 3 6.38 -5.76 -0.58
C HIS A 3 5.86 -7.06 0.04
N GLU A 4 4.93 -6.93 0.99
CA GLU A 4 4.30 -8.06 1.67
C GLU A 4 2.79 -7.87 1.62
N LEU A 5 2.05 -8.94 1.28
CA LEU A 5 0.60 -8.95 1.28
C LEU A 5 0.11 -9.96 2.32
N GLN A 6 -0.70 -9.49 3.25
CA GLN A 6 -1.27 -10.29 4.32
C GLN A 6 -2.79 -10.28 4.22
N ARG A 7 -3.45 -11.41 4.50
CA ARG A 7 -4.90 -11.51 4.62
C ARG A 7 -5.28 -11.50 6.09
N CYS A 8 -6.27 -10.69 6.46
CA CYS A 8 -6.81 -10.70 7.82
C CYS A 8 -7.49 -12.05 8.12
N LEU A 9 -7.23 -12.59 9.31
CA LEU A 9 -7.79 -13.88 9.74
C LEU A 9 -9.27 -13.74 10.12
N GLU A 10 -9.62 -12.62 10.75
CA GLU A 10 -10.97 -12.31 11.24
C GLU A 10 -11.89 -11.77 10.14
N SER A 11 -11.32 -11.17 9.09
CA SER A 11 -12.06 -10.60 7.95
C SER A 11 -11.44 -11.06 6.63
N PRO A 12 -11.93 -12.15 6.02
CA PRO A 12 -11.33 -12.76 4.82
C PRO A 12 -11.23 -11.84 3.60
N ALA A 13 -12.04 -10.77 3.54
CA ALA A 13 -12.01 -9.77 2.48
C ALA A 13 -11.01 -8.64 2.73
N LYS A 14 -10.42 -8.55 3.92
CA LYS A 14 -9.48 -7.48 4.30
C LYS A 14 -8.05 -7.95 4.09
N TYR A 15 -7.27 -7.13 3.40
CA TYR A 15 -5.85 -7.36 3.15
C TYR A 15 -5.03 -6.17 3.63
N LEU A 16 -3.81 -6.44 4.09
CA LEU A 16 -2.79 -5.44 4.43
C LEU A 16 -1.64 -5.58 3.44
N LEU A 17 -1.38 -4.50 2.69
CA LEU A 17 -0.21 -4.39 1.82
C LEU A 17 0.85 -3.55 2.52
N LEU A 18 1.96 -4.16 2.93
CA LEU A 18 3.12 -3.45 3.45
C LEU A 18 4.10 -3.20 2.32
N VAL A 19 4.48 -1.93 2.14
CA VAL A 19 5.50 -1.52 1.18
C VAL A 19 6.59 -0.78 1.94
N ARG A 20 7.84 -1.26 1.81
CA ARG A 20 8.99 -0.62 2.43
C ARG A 20 9.55 0.45 1.50
N TRP A 21 9.42 1.71 1.91
CA TRP A 21 9.99 2.85 1.22
C TRP A 21 11.26 3.31 1.92
N GLU A 22 12.21 3.87 1.17
CA GLU A 22 13.39 4.53 1.76
C GLU A 22 12.99 5.88 2.35
N ARG A 23 12.11 6.61 1.65
CA ARG A 23 11.58 7.90 2.07
C ARG A 23 10.06 7.96 1.89
N LEU A 24 9.41 8.82 2.68
CA LEU A 24 7.98 9.09 2.53
C LEU A 24 7.65 9.60 1.12
N GLU A 25 8.51 10.46 0.57
CA GLU A 25 8.32 11.07 -0.75
C GLU A 25 8.38 10.07 -1.90
N ASP A 26 9.11 8.96 -1.74
CA ASP A 26 9.18 7.92 -2.77
C ASP A 26 7.81 7.30 -3.02
N HIS A 27 6.97 7.20 -1.98
CA HIS A 27 5.56 6.85 -2.13
C HIS A 27 4.75 8.06 -2.60
N THR A 28 4.72 9.13 -1.80
CA THR A 28 3.67 10.17 -1.92
C THR A 28 3.84 11.08 -3.13
N LEU A 29 5.07 11.24 -3.62
CA LEU A 29 5.39 12.04 -4.80
C LEU A 29 5.87 11.17 -5.96
N GLY A 30 6.86 10.31 -5.70
CA GLY A 30 7.48 9.45 -6.70
C GLY A 30 6.48 8.49 -7.33
N PHE A 31 6.11 7.43 -6.59
CA PHE A 31 5.19 6.41 -7.08
C PHE A 31 3.83 7.00 -7.45
N ARG A 32 3.22 7.82 -6.57
CA ARG A 32 1.90 8.41 -6.85
C ARG A 32 1.86 9.30 -8.10
N GLY A 33 2.99 9.91 -8.48
CA GLY A 33 3.13 10.72 -9.68
C GLY A 33 3.50 9.92 -10.93
N SER A 34 3.83 8.64 -10.80
CA SER A 34 4.42 7.86 -11.89
C SER A 34 3.37 7.20 -12.81
N PRO A 35 3.75 6.84 -14.05
CA PRO A 35 2.89 6.04 -14.93
C PRO A 35 2.50 4.68 -14.33
N GLU A 36 3.40 4.06 -13.56
CA GLU A 36 3.18 2.78 -12.90
C GLU A 36 2.03 2.85 -11.88
N TYR A 37 1.84 4.00 -11.21
CA TYR A 37 0.68 4.17 -10.34
C TYR A 37 -0.64 4.19 -11.12
N GLN A 38 -0.67 4.68 -12.36
CA GLN A 38 -1.89 4.60 -13.17
C GLN A 38 -2.24 3.14 -13.47
N GLU A 39 -1.24 2.33 -13.81
CA GLU A 39 -1.43 0.90 -14.05
C GLU A 39 -1.83 0.15 -12.77
N TRP A 40 -1.18 0.47 -11.65
CA TRP A 40 -1.54 -0.03 -10.32
C TRP A 40 -3.02 0.22 -10.00
N LYS A 41 -3.49 1.47 -10.18
CA LYS A 41 -4.90 1.81 -9.97
C LYS A 41 -5.80 1.01 -10.89
N ARG A 42 -5.47 0.91 -12.18
CA ARG A 42 -6.28 0.16 -13.16
C ARG A 42 -6.46 -1.29 -12.74
N LEU A 43 -5.39 -1.92 -12.24
CA LEU A 43 -5.37 -3.32 -11.82
C LEU A 43 -6.08 -3.57 -10.49
N LEU A 44 -6.09 -2.61 -9.55
CA LEU A 44 -6.51 -2.88 -8.17
C LEU A 44 -7.73 -2.11 -7.69
N HIS A 45 -8.01 -0.90 -8.20
CA HIS A 45 -9.06 -0.05 -7.64
C HIS A 45 -10.45 -0.69 -7.62
N HIS A 46 -10.75 -1.58 -8.55
CA HIS A 46 -12.04 -2.25 -8.64
C HIS A 46 -12.25 -3.34 -7.57
N PHE A 47 -11.21 -3.72 -6.82
CA PHE A 47 -11.33 -4.60 -5.66
C PHE A 47 -11.56 -3.83 -4.35
N TYR A 48 -11.48 -2.50 -4.37
CA TYR A 48 -11.62 -1.68 -3.17
C TYR A 48 -13.08 -1.35 -2.88
N ASP A 49 -13.52 -1.70 -1.69
CA ASP A 49 -14.83 -1.32 -1.15
C ASP A 49 -14.74 -1.18 0.38
N PRO A 50 -14.56 0.03 0.95
CA PRO A 50 -14.31 1.32 0.29
C PRO A 50 -12.83 1.49 -0.13
N PHE A 51 -12.43 2.73 -0.48
CA PHE A 51 -11.00 3.03 -0.70
C PHE A 51 -10.17 2.66 0.54
N PRO A 52 -9.00 2.00 0.38
CA PRO A 52 -8.21 1.57 1.51
C PRO A 52 -7.64 2.75 2.30
N THR A 53 -7.56 2.59 3.61
CA THR A 53 -6.77 3.48 4.47
C THR A 53 -5.28 3.29 4.14
N VAL A 54 -4.56 4.40 3.99
CA VAL A 54 -3.13 4.39 3.69
C VAL A 54 -2.40 5.17 4.78
N GLU A 55 -1.49 4.50 5.47
CA GLU A 55 -0.73 5.03 6.60
C GLU A 55 0.76 4.69 6.44
N HIS A 56 1.62 5.47 7.11
CA HIS A 56 3.06 5.30 7.07
C HIS A 56 3.58 5.20 8.50
N PHE A 57 4.44 4.21 8.74
CA PHE A 57 4.95 3.89 10.07
C PHE A 57 6.48 3.84 10.05
N THR A 58 7.09 4.19 11.18
CA THR A 58 8.50 3.93 11.45
C THR A 58 8.62 2.79 12.47
N ALA A 59 9.73 2.07 12.43
CA ALA A 59 10.06 1.15 13.51
C ALA A 59 10.29 1.94 14.80
N VAL A 60 9.84 1.39 15.93
CA VAL A 60 10.10 1.90 17.27
C VAL A 60 10.89 0.81 17.99
N GLU A 61 11.96 1.19 18.67
CA GLU A 61 12.68 0.30 19.57
C GLU A 61 11.84 0.08 20.84
N LEU A 62 11.74 -1.17 21.27
CA LEU A 62 10.94 -1.60 22.43
C LEU A 62 11.78 -1.63 23.71
#